data_AF-A0A0E9X3C3-F1
#
_entry.id   AF-A0A0E9X3C3-F1
#
_cell.length_a   1.000
_cell.length_b   1.000
_cell.length_c   1.000
_cell.angle_alpha   90.00
_cell.angle_beta   90.00
_cell.angle_gamma   90.00
#
_symmetry.space_group_name_H-M   'P 1'
#
loop_
_entity.id
_entity.type
_entity.pdbx_description
1 polymer ?
#
loop_
_entity_poly.entity_id
_entity_poly.type
_entity_poly.pdbx_seq_one_letter_code
_entity_poly.pdbx_strand_id
1 'polypeptide(L)'
;MYFCHYVHRSLIYPFLIRGGKPTPFFSFALAFVFCIYNGYLQIRHLSHFAEYPKDWVRHPWFIAGFVLWLLGWLVNVHSDHILRNLRKPGETGYKIPVGGMFEYVSGANFLGEIVEWSGFALAAHSIHSAAFAIFTFVVLSSRAVAHHKWYLAKFEDYPKSRKALIPFIF
;
A
#
# COMPACT_ATOMS: atom_id res chain seq x y z
N MET A 1 2.15 -14.18 1.54
CA MET A 1 1.42 -12.90 1.38
C MET A 1 1.77 -11.94 2.51
N TYR A 2 1.17 -12.04 3.70
CA TYR A 2 1.39 -11.10 4.82
C TYR A 2 2.87 -10.92 5.20
N PHE A 3 3.60 -12.00 5.50
CA PHE A 3 5.02 -11.91 5.85
C PHE A 3 5.88 -11.35 4.71
N CYS A 4 5.60 -11.71 3.44
CA CYS A 4 6.34 -11.20 2.29
C CYS A 4 6.26 -9.67 2.21
N HIS A 5 5.05 -9.11 2.39
CA HIS A 5 4.84 -7.67 2.46
C HIS A 5 5.67 -7.04 3.57
N TYR A 6 5.54 -7.52 4.81
CA TYR A 6 6.18 -6.90 5.96
C TYR A 6 7.69 -7.10 6.02
N VAL A 7 8.23 -8.17 5.45
CA VAL A 7 9.68 -8.32 5.24
C VAL A 7 10.17 -7.20 4.33
N HIS A 8 9.51 -6.97 3.19
CA HIS A 8 9.87 -5.85 2.32
C HIS A 8 9.67 -4.50 3.04
N ARG A 9 8.52 -4.26 3.68
CA ARG A 9 8.16 -2.97 4.28
C ARG A 9 9.01 -2.60 5.50
N SER A 10 9.46 -3.57 6.28
CA SER A 10 10.19 -3.33 7.53
C SER A 10 11.71 -3.52 7.39
N LEU A 11 12.15 -4.47 6.56
CA LEU A 11 13.57 -4.86 6.49
C LEU A 11 14.26 -4.42 5.19
N ILE A 12 13.51 -4.04 4.16
CA ILE A 12 14.08 -3.63 2.87
C ILE A 12 13.81 -2.14 2.64
N TYR A 13 12.54 -1.75 2.57
CA TYR A 13 12.11 -0.40 2.23
C TYR A 13 12.75 0.71 3.11
N PRO A 14 12.80 0.61 4.45
CA PRO A 14 13.31 1.71 5.28
C PRO A 14 14.80 1.99 5.08
N PHE A 15 15.62 0.95 4.88
CA PHE A 15 17.06 1.05 4.60
C PHE A 15 17.37 1.64 3.23
N LEU A 16 16.34 1.79 2.42
CA LEU A 16 16.38 2.12 1.03
C LEU A 16 15.77 3.51 0.73
N ILE A 17 15.10 4.11 1.72
CA ILE A 17 14.53 5.47 1.65
C ILE A 17 15.67 6.49 1.55
N ARG A 18 15.50 7.47 0.65
CA ARG A 18 16.45 8.57 0.46
C ARG A 18 15.84 9.89 0.89
N GLY A 19 16.28 10.39 2.04
CA GLY A 19 15.76 11.61 2.65
C GLY A 19 14.35 11.46 3.23
N GLY A 20 13.84 12.52 3.84
CA GLY A 20 12.55 12.51 4.51
C GLY A 20 12.49 13.61 5.56
N LYS A 21 11.27 13.98 5.95
CA LYS A 21 11.07 14.84 7.13
C LYS A 21 11.00 13.93 8.36
N PRO A 22 11.43 14.39 9.54
CA PRO A 22 11.21 13.67 10.79
C PRO A 22 9.73 13.32 10.96
N THR A 23 9.45 12.08 11.32
CA THR A 23 8.09 11.62 11.60
C THR A 23 7.69 12.06 13.01
N PRO A 24 6.51 12.68 13.21
CA PRO A 24 6.01 12.99 14.55
C PRO A 24 5.89 11.73 15.42
N PHE A 25 6.35 11.82 16.67
CA PHE A 25 6.39 10.68 17.60
C PHE A 25 5.00 10.04 17.80
N PHE A 26 3.95 10.85 17.94
CA PHE A 26 2.59 10.35 18.12
C PHE A 26 2.10 9.49 16.94
N SER A 27 2.38 9.92 15.70
CA SER A 27 2.04 9.14 14.51
C SER A 27 2.82 7.82 14.45
N PHE A 28 4.09 7.84 14.86
CA PHE A 28 4.90 6.63 14.98
C PHE A 28 4.32 5.66 16.04
N ALA A 29 4.00 6.16 17.23
CA ALA A 29 3.46 5.34 18.32
C ALA A 29 2.12 4.68 17.94
N LEU A 30 1.22 5.43 17.28
CA LEU A 30 -0.03 4.87 16.76
C LEU A 30 0.21 3.79 15.70
N ALA A 31 1.13 4.02 14.76
CA ALA A 31 1.47 3.02 13.76
C ALA A 31 2.08 1.76 14.39
N PHE A 32 2.92 1.92 15.42
CA PHE A 32 3.52 0.81 16.15
C PHE A 32 2.47 -0.05 16.86
N VAL A 33 1.56 0.58 17.62
CA VAL A 33 0.45 -0.11 18.30
C VAL A 33 -0.47 -0.80 17.28
N PHE A 34 -0.81 -0.13 16.19
CA PHE A 34 -1.60 -0.70 15.11
C PHE A 34 -0.94 -1.95 14.52
N CYS A 35 0.36 -1.89 14.20
CA CYS A 35 1.10 -3.02 13.62
C CYS A 35 1.17 -4.21 14.57
N ILE A 36 1.36 -4.00 15.88
CA ILE A 36 1.32 -5.08 16.87
C ILE A 36 -0.06 -5.76 16.87
N TYR A 37 -1.12 -4.96 17.00
CA TYR A 37 -2.46 -5.49 17.13
C TYR A 37 -2.95 -6.16 15.84
N ASN A 38 -2.79 -5.51 14.69
CA ASN A 38 -3.15 -6.07 13.40
C ASN A 38 -2.33 -7.35 13.13
N GLY A 39 -1.02 -7.32 13.35
CA GLY A 39 -0.16 -8.49 13.18
C GLY A 39 -0.59 -9.67 14.05
N TYR A 40 -0.86 -9.41 15.33
CA TYR A 40 -1.38 -10.43 16.25
C TYR A 40 -2.72 -11.00 15.76
N LEU A 41 -3.69 -10.16 15.42
CA LEU A 41 -5.01 -10.61 14.95
C LEU A 41 -4.91 -11.49 13.70
N GLN A 42 -4.14 -11.06 12.69
CA GLN A 42 -4.01 -11.82 11.45
C GLN A 42 -3.33 -13.16 11.69
N ILE A 43 -2.18 -13.16 12.39
CA ILE A 43 -1.41 -14.39 12.62
C ILE A 43 -2.20 -15.34 13.49
N ARG A 44 -2.74 -14.86 14.63
CA ARG A 44 -3.49 -15.69 15.57
C ARG A 44 -4.71 -16.33 14.93
N HIS A 45 -5.44 -15.59 14.10
CA HIS A 45 -6.56 -16.14 13.37
C HIS A 45 -6.11 -17.20 12.36
N LEU A 46 -5.17 -16.86 11.47
CA LEU A 46 -4.73 -17.76 10.40
C LEU A 46 -4.05 -19.03 10.88
N SER A 47 -3.35 -19.02 12.02
CA SER A 47 -2.64 -20.19 12.52
C SER A 47 -3.45 -21.08 13.48
N HIS A 48 -4.48 -20.54 14.16
CA HIS A 48 -5.19 -21.29 15.20
C HIS A 48 -6.71 -21.37 15.05
N PHE A 49 -7.32 -20.48 14.26
CA PHE A 49 -8.78 -20.39 14.16
C PHE A 49 -9.31 -20.56 12.74
N ALA A 50 -8.48 -20.34 11.73
CA ALA A 50 -8.89 -20.49 10.35
C ALA A 50 -8.93 -21.97 9.97
N GLU A 51 -10.12 -22.46 9.61
CA GLU A 51 -10.33 -23.78 9.05
C GLU A 51 -10.60 -23.66 7.56
N TYR A 52 -9.71 -24.22 6.75
CA TYR A 52 -9.83 -24.22 5.29
C TYR A 52 -10.07 -25.63 4.76
N PRO A 53 -10.87 -25.80 3.70
CA PRO A 53 -10.91 -27.07 2.97
C PRO A 53 -9.52 -27.48 2.46
N LYS A 54 -9.26 -28.79 2.33
CA LYS A 54 -7.95 -29.30 1.88
C LYS A 54 -7.52 -28.73 0.52
N ASP A 55 -8.48 -28.46 -0.36
CA ASP A 55 -8.24 -27.90 -1.70
C ASP A 55 -8.37 -26.37 -1.75
N TRP A 56 -8.36 -25.66 -0.61
CA TRP A 56 -8.55 -24.20 -0.58
C TRP A 56 -7.57 -23.44 -1.48
N VAL A 57 -6.32 -23.90 -1.58
CA VAL A 57 -5.30 -23.28 -2.45
C VAL A 57 -5.64 -23.37 -3.94
N ARG A 58 -6.53 -24.28 -4.34
CA ARG A 58 -7.07 -24.42 -5.70
C ARG A 58 -8.42 -23.72 -5.86
N HIS A 59 -9.01 -23.24 -4.77
CA HIS A 59 -10.30 -22.58 -4.80
C HIS A 59 -10.20 -21.24 -5.58
N PRO A 60 -11.18 -20.90 -6.43
CA PRO A 60 -11.16 -19.66 -7.21
C PRO A 60 -10.92 -18.40 -6.37
N TRP A 61 -11.54 -18.31 -5.18
CA TRP A 61 -11.32 -17.19 -4.24
C TRP A 61 -9.87 -17.04 -3.81
N PHE A 62 -9.18 -18.15 -3.48
CA PHE A 62 -7.79 -18.09 -3.09
C PHE A 62 -6.89 -17.69 -4.26
N ILE A 63 -7.12 -18.27 -5.45
CA ILE A 63 -6.35 -17.95 -6.66
C ILE A 63 -6.53 -16.48 -7.04
N ALA A 64 -7.77 -16.00 -7.12
CA ALA A 64 -8.07 -14.60 -7.42
C ALA A 64 -7.46 -13.68 -6.36
N GLY A 65 -7.59 -14.02 -5.08
CA GLY A 65 -7.01 -13.26 -3.98
C GLY A 65 -5.49 -13.18 -4.04
N PHE A 66 -4.81 -14.30 -4.35
CA PHE A 66 -3.36 -14.33 -4.51
C PHE A 66 -2.90 -13.50 -5.72
N VAL A 67 -3.59 -13.60 -6.86
CA VAL A 67 -3.26 -12.79 -8.05
C VAL A 67 -3.43 -11.31 -7.76
N LEU A 68 -4.53 -10.90 -7.13
CA LEU A 68 -4.76 -9.51 -6.71
C LEU A 68 -3.68 -9.04 -5.72
N TRP A 69 -3.36 -9.87 -4.72
CA TRP A 69 -2.30 -9.59 -3.76
C TRP A 69 -0.97 -9.34 -4.46
N LEU A 70 -0.57 -10.24 -5.38
CA LEU A 70 0.70 -10.15 -6.09
C LEU A 70 0.76 -8.91 -7.00
N LEU A 71 -0.30 -8.64 -7.77
CA LEU A 71 -0.35 -7.46 -8.64
C LEU A 71 -0.30 -6.16 -7.82
N GLY A 72 -1.06 -6.08 -6.74
CA GLY A 72 -1.05 -4.92 -5.83
C GLY A 72 0.34 -4.70 -5.21
N TRP A 73 0.97 -5.77 -4.72
CA TRP A 73 2.30 -5.72 -4.13
C TRP A 73 3.37 -5.27 -5.14
N LEU A 74 3.34 -5.79 -6.37
CA LEU A 74 4.25 -5.36 -7.44
C LEU A 74 4.07 -3.88 -7.79
N VAL A 75 2.83 -3.40 -7.90
CA VAL A 75 2.54 -1.97 -8.14
C VAL A 75 3.03 -1.12 -6.98
N ASN A 76 2.84 -1.56 -5.73
CA ASN A 76 3.31 -0.85 -4.55
C ASN A 76 4.84 -0.72 -4.55
N VAL A 77 5.56 -1.85 -4.69
CA VAL A 77 7.03 -1.88 -4.71
C VAL A 77 7.60 -1.05 -5.87
N HIS A 78 7.02 -1.17 -7.06
CA HIS A 78 7.43 -0.39 -8.23
C HIS A 78 7.22 1.11 -8.03
N SER A 79 6.06 1.51 -7.50
CA SER A 79 5.75 2.91 -7.24
C SER A 79 6.65 3.49 -6.15
N ASP A 80 6.89 2.75 -5.07
CA ASP A 80 7.82 3.14 -4.00
C ASP A 80 9.27 3.24 -4.53
N HIS A 81 9.67 2.38 -5.47
CA HIS A 81 10.95 2.50 -6.16
C HIS A 81 11.05 3.80 -6.97
N ILE A 82 10.01 4.18 -7.73
CA ILE A 82 9.97 5.46 -8.45
C ILE A 82 10.11 6.62 -7.46
N LEU A 83 9.28 6.64 -6.40
CA LEU A 83 9.26 7.72 -5.41
C LEU A 83 10.64 7.93 -4.75
N ARG A 84 11.32 6.84 -4.40
CA ARG A 84 12.65 6.87 -3.77
C ARG A 84 13.75 7.36 -4.71
N ASN A 85 13.58 7.19 -6.01
CA ASN A 85 14.53 7.61 -7.03
C ASN A 85 14.16 8.93 -7.71
N LEU A 86 13.12 9.64 -7.24
CA LEU A 86 12.80 10.98 -7.73
C LEU A 86 13.95 11.97 -7.52
N ARG A 87 14.75 11.75 -6.47
CA ARG A 87 15.86 12.62 -6.09
C ARG A 87 17.19 11.92 -6.31
N LYS A 88 18.14 12.64 -6.90
CA LYS A 88 19.56 12.28 -6.84
C LYS A 88 20.10 12.59 -5.43
N PRO A 89 21.15 11.89 -4.97
CA PRO A 89 21.81 12.23 -3.70
C PRO A 89 22.19 13.71 -3.67
N GLY A 90 21.75 14.44 -2.63
CA GLY A 90 22.00 15.87 -2.46
C GLY A 90 20.90 16.82 -3.00
N GLU A 91 19.94 16.33 -3.79
CA GLU A 91 18.82 17.16 -4.24
C GLU A 91 17.77 17.37 -3.14
N THR A 92 17.29 18.60 -3.01
CA THR A 92 16.19 18.99 -2.10
C THR A 92 14.94 19.38 -2.91
N GLY A 93 13.79 19.46 -2.24
CA GLY A 93 12.51 19.82 -2.88
C GLY A 93 11.70 18.61 -3.38
N TYR A 94 10.42 18.84 -3.66
CA TYR A 94 9.53 17.81 -4.18
C TYR A 94 9.56 17.80 -5.72
N LYS A 95 9.34 16.64 -6.32
CA LYS A 95 9.26 16.45 -7.78
C LYS A 95 7.99 15.69 -8.12
N ILE A 96 7.48 15.88 -9.34
CA ILE A 96 6.32 15.14 -9.85
C ILE A 96 6.79 13.73 -10.21
N PRO A 97 6.19 12.67 -9.66
CA PRO A 97 6.51 11.31 -10.06
C PRO A 97 6.01 11.01 -11.48
N VAL A 98 6.83 10.33 -12.27
CA VAL A 98 6.52 9.89 -13.64
C VAL A 98 6.91 8.42 -13.81
N GLY A 99 6.25 7.73 -14.72
CA GLY A 99 6.40 6.30 -14.99
C GLY A 99 5.39 5.41 -14.26
N GLY A 100 5.12 4.25 -14.86
CA GLY A 100 4.23 3.23 -14.29
C GLY A 100 2.82 3.77 -14.00
N MET A 101 2.27 3.41 -12.84
CA MET A 101 0.92 3.83 -12.45
C MET A 101 0.81 5.32 -12.13
N PHE A 102 1.94 6.04 -11.94
CA PHE A 102 1.89 7.49 -11.72
C PHE A 102 1.39 8.26 -12.93
N GLU A 103 1.42 7.67 -14.15
CA GLU A 103 0.83 8.32 -15.33
C GLU A 103 -0.70 8.48 -15.24
N TYR A 104 -1.35 7.66 -14.42
CA TYR A 104 -2.80 7.67 -14.26
C TYR A 104 -3.24 8.25 -12.92
N VAL A 105 -2.49 8.00 -11.84
CA VAL A 105 -2.92 8.35 -10.48
C VAL A 105 -1.79 8.93 -9.62
N SER A 106 -2.11 9.87 -8.74
CA SER A 106 -1.15 10.47 -7.80
C SER A 106 -0.71 9.51 -6.70
N GLY A 107 -1.63 8.69 -6.21
CA GLY A 107 -1.40 7.72 -5.14
C GLY A 107 -1.10 6.32 -5.66
N ALA A 108 -0.20 6.16 -6.63
CA ALA A 108 0.06 4.86 -7.27
C ALA A 108 0.50 3.76 -6.28
N ASN A 109 1.37 4.08 -5.32
CA ASN A 109 1.77 3.15 -4.27
C ASN A 109 0.61 2.79 -3.33
N PHE A 110 -0.26 3.77 -3.02
CA PHE A 110 -1.46 3.57 -2.22
C PHE A 110 -2.48 2.67 -2.92
N LEU A 111 -2.70 2.87 -4.23
CA LEU A 111 -3.54 1.98 -5.03
C LEU A 111 -3.02 0.55 -4.98
N GLY A 112 -1.71 0.35 -5.18
CA GLY A 112 -1.09 -0.97 -5.08
C GLY A 112 -1.35 -1.64 -3.73
N GLU A 113 -1.14 -0.90 -2.63
CA GLU A 113 -1.32 -1.42 -1.26
C GLU A 113 -2.80 -1.75 -0.94
N ILE A 114 -3.75 -0.96 -1.46
CA ILE A 114 -5.19 -1.25 -1.33
C ILE A 114 -5.58 -2.54 -2.07
N VAL A 115 -5.11 -2.69 -3.32
CA VAL A 115 -5.37 -3.90 -4.12
C VAL A 115 -4.71 -5.11 -3.47
N GLU A 116 -3.50 -4.93 -2.93
CA GLU A 116 -2.75 -5.96 -2.22
C GLU A 116 -3.56 -6.52 -1.04
N TRP A 117 -4.03 -5.65 -0.15
CA TRP A 117 -4.77 -6.09 1.05
C TRP A 117 -6.18 -6.57 0.74
N SER A 118 -6.80 -6.06 -0.31
CA SER A 118 -8.08 -6.59 -0.82
C SER A 118 -7.92 -8.02 -1.33
N GLY A 119 -6.85 -8.31 -2.08
CA GLY A 119 -6.50 -9.67 -2.51
C GLY A 119 -6.19 -10.60 -1.34
N PHE A 120 -5.43 -10.10 -0.35
CA PHE A 120 -5.16 -10.85 0.89
C PHE A 120 -6.45 -11.19 1.65
N ALA A 121 -7.38 -10.24 1.79
CA ALA A 121 -8.67 -10.48 2.44
C ALA A 121 -9.50 -11.53 1.71
N LEU A 122 -9.47 -11.53 0.36
CA LEU A 122 -10.16 -12.52 -0.44
C LEU A 122 -9.57 -13.93 -0.26
N ALA A 123 -8.24 -14.05 -0.22
CA ALA A 123 -7.56 -15.33 -0.05
C ALA A 123 -7.63 -15.87 1.39
N ALA A 124 -7.53 -14.99 2.38
CA ALA A 124 -7.65 -15.32 3.79
C ALA A 124 -9.10 -15.59 4.22
N HIS A 125 -10.07 -15.00 3.52
CA HIS A 125 -11.51 -15.22 3.71
C HIS A 125 -11.94 -15.11 5.18
N SER A 126 -11.49 -14.04 5.85
CA SER A 126 -11.73 -13.81 7.27
C SER A 126 -12.17 -12.38 7.58
N ILE A 127 -12.94 -12.20 8.66
CA ILE A 127 -13.36 -10.87 9.10
C ILE A 127 -12.17 -9.97 9.49
N HIS A 128 -11.11 -10.56 10.06
CA HIS A 128 -9.90 -9.84 10.45
C HIS A 128 -9.14 -9.28 9.23
N SER A 129 -9.01 -10.08 8.17
CA SER A 129 -8.36 -9.66 6.93
C SER A 129 -9.22 -8.65 6.15
N ALA A 130 -10.54 -8.83 6.12
CA ALA A 130 -11.48 -7.87 5.55
C ALA A 130 -11.46 -6.51 6.30
N ALA A 131 -11.47 -6.53 7.63
CA ALA A 131 -11.36 -5.32 8.43
C ALA A 131 -10.06 -4.56 8.16
N PHE A 132 -8.94 -5.28 8.00
CA PHE A 132 -7.67 -4.66 7.64
C PHE A 132 -7.68 -4.07 6.23
N ALA A 133 -8.26 -4.76 5.25
CA ALA A 133 -8.40 -4.23 3.90
C ALA A 133 -9.25 -2.94 3.87
N ILE A 134 -10.38 -2.92 4.58
CA ILE A 134 -11.24 -1.73 4.70
C ILE A 134 -10.51 -0.58 5.39
N PHE A 135 -9.82 -0.87 6.51
CA PHE A 135 -9.02 0.14 7.22
C PHE A 135 -7.97 0.75 6.30
N THR A 136 -7.21 -0.09 5.59
CA THR A 136 -6.20 0.35 4.63
C THR A 136 -6.81 1.20 3.52
N PHE A 137 -7.95 0.77 2.95
CA PHE A 137 -8.67 1.54 1.95
C PHE A 137 -9.02 2.95 2.44
N VAL A 138 -9.62 3.08 3.62
CA VAL A 138 -10.04 4.39 4.15
C VAL A 138 -8.84 5.31 4.42
N VAL A 139 -7.80 4.80 5.08
CA VAL A 139 -6.62 5.58 5.45
C VAL A 139 -5.81 5.99 4.21
N LEU A 140 -5.61 5.08 3.27
CA LEU A 140 -4.80 5.37 2.09
C LEU A 140 -5.56 6.18 1.04
N SER A 141 -6.87 6.01 0.90
CA SER A 141 -7.67 6.83 -0.01
C SER A 141 -7.73 8.29 0.43
N SER A 142 -7.94 8.54 1.73
CA SER A 142 -7.91 9.91 2.27
C SER A 142 -6.54 10.56 2.09
N ARG A 143 -5.46 9.81 2.30
CA ARG A 143 -4.08 10.26 2.03
C ARG A 143 -3.84 10.54 0.55
N ALA A 144 -4.33 9.68 -0.36
CA ALA A 144 -4.18 9.87 -1.80
C ALA A 144 -4.85 11.16 -2.27
N VAL A 145 -6.05 11.48 -1.78
CA VAL A 145 -6.75 12.73 -2.06
C VAL A 145 -5.95 13.93 -1.55
N ALA A 146 -5.43 13.87 -0.32
CA ALA A 146 -4.62 14.95 0.23
C ALA A 146 -3.35 15.17 -0.60
N HIS A 147 -2.68 14.09 -1.02
CA HIS A 147 -1.50 14.15 -1.90
C HIS A 147 -1.85 14.75 -3.26
N HIS A 148 -2.95 14.33 -3.88
CA HIS A 148 -3.39 14.83 -5.18
C HIS A 148 -3.67 16.34 -5.14
N LYS A 149 -4.42 16.80 -4.13
CA LYS A 149 -4.69 18.23 -3.91
C LYS A 149 -3.40 19.03 -3.69
N TRP A 150 -2.48 18.47 -2.90
CA TRP A 150 -1.20 19.11 -2.64
C TRP A 150 -0.35 19.22 -3.92
N TYR A 151 -0.31 18.18 -4.77
CA TYR A 151 0.39 18.22 -6.05
C TYR A 151 -0.19 19.29 -6.99
N LEU A 152 -1.51 19.34 -7.14
CA LEU A 152 -2.19 20.36 -7.95
C LEU A 152 -1.92 21.79 -7.48
N ALA A 153 -1.83 22.00 -6.17
CA ALA A 153 -1.53 23.31 -5.59
C ALA A 153 -0.04 23.67 -5.65
N LYS A 154 0.85 22.68 -5.63
CA LYS A 154 2.30 22.89 -5.55
C LYS A 154 2.97 23.06 -6.90
N PHE A 155 2.49 22.36 -7.92
CA PHE A 155 3.11 22.31 -9.24
C PHE A 155 2.15 22.83 -10.31
N GLU A 156 2.54 23.90 -10.99
CA GLU A 156 1.76 24.47 -12.09
C GLU A 156 1.69 23.52 -13.29
N ASP A 157 2.74 22.71 -13.49
CA ASP A 157 2.90 21.72 -14.55
C ASP A 157 2.34 20.33 -14.18
N TYR A 158 1.58 20.20 -13.09
CA TYR A 158 1.01 18.91 -12.70
C TYR A 158 -0.01 18.40 -13.73
N PRO A 159 0.08 17.13 -14.19
CA PRO A 159 -0.86 16.59 -15.16
C PRO A 159 -2.29 16.53 -14.62
N LYS A 160 -3.17 17.40 -15.13
CA LYS A 160 -4.58 17.52 -14.70
C LYS A 160 -5.45 16.31 -15.07
N SER A 161 -4.97 15.45 -15.97
CA SER A 161 -5.62 14.19 -16.34
C SER A 161 -5.48 13.12 -15.25
N ARG A 162 -4.46 13.21 -14.39
CA ARG A 162 -4.24 12.25 -13.30
C ARG A 162 -5.37 12.32 -12.29
N LYS A 163 -5.69 11.17 -11.71
CA LYS A 163 -6.68 11.02 -10.64
C LYS A 163 -5.98 10.81 -9.31
N ALA A 164 -6.70 10.87 -8.20
CA ALA A 164 -6.08 10.70 -6.88
C ALA A 164 -5.63 9.25 -6.65
N LEU A 165 -6.47 8.28 -6.99
CA LEU A 165 -6.31 6.88 -6.59
C LEU A 165 -6.80 5.85 -7.62
N ILE A 166 -8.00 5.99 -8.18
CA ILE A 166 -8.61 5.06 -9.13
C ILE A 166 -8.43 5.63 -10.53
N PRO A 167 -7.69 4.93 -11.43
CA PRO A 167 -7.45 5.40 -12.78
C PRO A 167 -8.75 5.80 -13.49
N PHE A 168 -8.73 6.98 -14.12
CA PHE A 168 -9.84 7.54 -14.90
C PHE A 168 -11.13 7.89 -14.11
N ILE A 169 -11.23 7.54 -12.83
CA ILE A 169 -12.43 7.73 -12.02
C ILE A 169 -12.20 8.75 -10.91
N PHE A 170 -11.29 8.46 -9.96
CA PHE A 170 -11.20 9.16 -8.67
C PHE A 170 -9.77 9.46 -8.26
#